data_AF-A0A3D3VA64-F1
#
_entry.id   AF-A0A3D3VA64-F1
#
_cell.length_a   1.000
_cell.length_b   1.000
_cell.length_c   1.000
_cell.angle_alpha   90.00
_cell.angle_beta   90.00
_cell.angle_gamma   90.00
#
_symmetry.space_group_name_H-M   'P 1'
#
loop_
_entity.id
_entity.type
_entity.pdbx_description
1 polymer ?
#
loop_
_entity_poly.entity_id
_entity_poly.type
_entity_poly.pdbx_seq_one_letter_code
_entity_poly.pdbx_strand_id
1 'polypeptide(L)' 'MAGNINARLTELGIQLPPANPPAGNYVPTVQIGNLMFISGQVPIVDGAPAFIGRLGEALGVEDGAAASRAC' A
#
# COMPACT_ATOMS: atom_id res chain seq x y z
N MET A 1 11.72 -3.39 -17.50
CA MET A 1 10.42 -3.47 -18.21
C MET A 1 9.39 -4.08 -17.27
N ALA A 2 8.13 -3.66 -17.35
CA ALA A 2 7.05 -4.11 -16.45
C ALA A 2 6.89 -5.65 -16.35
N GLY A 3 7.30 -6.40 -17.38
CA GLY A 3 7.31 -7.86 -17.38
C GLY A 3 8.07 -8.48 -16.20
N ASN A 4 9.20 -7.89 -15.77
CA ASN A 4 9.98 -8.42 -14.66
C ASN A 4 9.30 -8.17 -13.30
N ILE A 5 8.57 -7.06 -13.17
CA ILE A 5 7.86 -6.70 -11.93
C ILE A 5 6.65 -7.61 -11.75
N ASN A 6 5.84 -7.78 -12.81
CA ASN A 6 4.66 -8.65 -12.77
C ASN A 6 5.04 -10.10 -12.45
N ALA A 7 6.09 -10.63 -13.08
CA ALA A 7 6.59 -11.97 -12.78
C ALA A 7 6.98 -12.12 -11.29
N ARG A 8 7.69 -11.12 -10.75
CA ARG A 8 8.11 -11.14 -9.35
C ARG A 8 6.94 -11.05 -8.38
N LEU A 9 5.92 -10.24 -8.69
CA LEU A 9 4.69 -10.16 -7.89
C LEU A 9 3.97 -11.53 -7.88
N THR A 10 3.87 -12.19 -9.04
CA THR A 10 3.30 -13.54 -9.15
C THR A 10 4.07 -14.56 -8.31
N GLU A 11 5.41 -14.59 -8.38
CA GLU A 11 6.26 -15.49 -7.58
C GLU A 11 6.05 -15.30 -6.08
N LEU A 12 5.80 -14.06 -5.63
CA LEU A 12 5.56 -13.73 -4.23
C LEU A 12 4.10 -13.91 -3.80
N GLY A 13 3.22 -14.34 -4.72
CA GLY A 13 1.78 -14.49 -4.48
C GLY A 13 1.05 -13.18 -4.23
N ILE A 14 1.56 -12.05 -4.75
CA ILE A 14 1.00 -10.72 -4.55
C ILE A 14 0.14 -10.34 -5.75
N GLN A 15 -1.12 -9.99 -5.49
CA GLN A 15 -2.00 -9.33 -6.46
C GLN A 15 -2.09 -7.85 -6.09
N LEU A 16 -1.93 -6.98 -7.07
CA LEU A 16 -2.06 -5.54 -6.83
C LEU A 16 -3.54 -5.20 -6.61
N PRO A 17 -3.90 -4.54 -5.50
CA PRO A 17 -5.26 -4.10 -5.28
C PRO A 17 -5.62 -2.95 -6.23
N PRO A 18 -6.92 -2.66 -6.41
CA PRO A 18 -7.32 -1.39 -6.99
C PRO A 18 -6.79 -0.22 -6.14
N ALA A 19 -6.46 0.89 -6.78
CA ALA A 19 -6.01 2.08 -6.07
C ALA A 19 -7.10 2.60 -5.12
N ASN A 20 -6.70 2.93 -3.89
CA ASN A 20 -7.63 3.49 -2.90
C ASN A 20 -8.11 4.90 -3.34
N PRO A 21 -9.39 5.24 -3.09
CA PRO A 21 -9.87 6.59 -3.32
C PRO A 21 -9.19 7.58 -2.35
N PRO A 22 -9.01 8.86 -2.73
CA PRO A 22 -8.51 9.88 -1.80
C PRO A 22 -9.41 10.01 -0.56
N ALA A 23 -8.81 10.10 0.62
CA ALA A 23 -9.53 10.29 1.88
C ALA A 23 -9.97 11.76 2.12
N GLY A 24 -9.66 12.66 1.20
CA GLY A 24 -9.96 14.09 1.28
C GLY A 24 -9.69 14.81 -0.04
N ASN A 25 -9.66 16.14 0.01
CA ASN A 25 -9.48 16.99 -1.17
C ASN A 25 -8.01 17.06 -1.63
N TYR A 26 -7.47 15.93 -2.07
CA TYR A 26 -6.14 15.80 -2.66
C TYR A 26 -6.14 14.73 -3.77
N VAL A 27 -5.13 14.74 -4.63
CA VAL A 27 -4.97 13.79 -5.73
C VAL A 27 -4.11 12.58 -5.31
N PRO A 28 -4.31 11.39 -5.89
CA PRO A 28 -3.55 10.19 -5.51
C PRO A 28 -2.05 10.30 -5.85
N THR A 29 -1.72 11.01 -6.93
CA THR A 29 -0.33 11.23 -7.35
C THR A 29 -0.15 12.62 -7.97
N VAL A 30 1.08 13.15 -7.90
CA VAL A 30 1.52 14.35 -8.62
C VAL A 30 2.85 14.04 -9.29
N GLN A 31 3.04 14.50 -10.53
CA GLN A 31 4.31 14.37 -11.24
C GLN A 31 4.94 15.75 -11.47
N ILE A 32 6.22 15.89 -11.14
CA ILE A 32 7.03 17.08 -11.41
C ILE A 32 8.29 16.63 -12.16
N GLY A 33 8.35 16.95 -13.46
CA GLY A 33 9.41 16.46 -14.34
C GLY A 33 9.45 14.94 -14.37
N ASN A 34 10.56 14.35 -13.88
CA ASN A 34 10.77 12.91 -13.78
C ASN A 34 10.51 12.32 -12.38
N LEU A 35 9.99 13.11 -11.44
CA LEU A 35 9.61 12.64 -10.10
C LEU A 35 8.10 12.43 -10.01
N MET A 36 7.68 11.25 -9.55
CA MET A 36 6.30 10.94 -9.22
C MET A 36 6.16 10.82 -7.69
N PHE A 37 5.30 11.68 -7.13
CA PHE A 37 4.96 11.69 -5.71
C PHE A 37 3.62 10.98 -5.53
N ILE A 38 3.60 9.98 -4.65
CA ILE A 38 2.40 9.21 -4.31
C ILE A 38 1.91 9.71 -2.95
N SER A 39 0.62 10.03 -2.85
CA SER A 39 -0.01 10.39 -1.58
C SER A 39 0.02 9.21 -0.60
N GLY A 40 -0.16 9.47 0.70
CA GLY A 40 -0.09 8.42 1.73
C GLY A 40 -0.98 7.21 1.41
N GLN A 41 -0.38 6.02 1.43
CA GLN A 41 -1.09 4.74 1.31
C GLN A 41 -1.33 4.15 2.70
N VAL A 42 -2.46 3.47 2.85
CA VAL A 42 -2.90 2.81 4.09
C VAL A 42 -3.25 1.35 3.78
N PRO A 43 -3.09 0.43 4.75
CA PRO A 43 -3.24 -0.99 4.50
C PRO A 43 -4.72 -1.36 4.45
N ILE A 44 -5.32 -1.16 3.27
CA ILE A 44 -6.69 -1.54 2.95
C ILE A 44 -6.67 -2.95 2.38
N VAL A 45 -7.38 -3.87 3.03
CA VAL A 45 -7.59 -5.24 2.55
C VAL A 45 -9.09 -5.43 2.40
N ASP A 46 -9.50 -5.96 1.24
CA ASP A 46 -10.92 -6.17 0.92
C ASP A 46 -11.81 -4.91 1.09
N GLY A 47 -11.24 -3.74 0.82
CA GLY A 47 -11.95 -2.45 0.88
C GLY A 47 -12.09 -1.84 2.27
N ALA A 48 -11.50 -2.44 3.31
CA ALA A 48 -11.51 -1.91 4.67
C ALA A 48 -10.10 -1.79 5.28
N PRO A 49 -9.88 -0.85 6.23
CA PRO A 49 -8.63 -0.81 6.98
C PRO A 49 -8.39 -2.11 7.76
N ALA A 50 -7.27 -2.78 7.50
CA ALA A 50 -7.00 -4.10 8.05
C ALA A 50 -6.21 -4.08 9.38
N PHE A 51 -5.43 -3.02 9.63
CA PHE A 51 -4.56 -2.90 10.80
C PHE A 51 -4.80 -1.56 11.50
N ILE A 52 -5.56 -1.60 12.61
CA ILE A 52 -5.93 -0.41 13.39
C ILE A 52 -5.37 -0.54 14.80
N GLY A 53 -4.49 0.38 15.18
CA GLY A 53 -3.91 0.42 16.51
C GLY A 53 -2.46 0.91 16.51
N ARG A 54 -1.87 0.96 17.70
CA ARG A 54 -0.47 1.37 17.90
C ARG A 54 0.44 0.14 17.99
N LEU A 55 1.54 0.16 17.24
CA LEU A 55 2.61 -0.85 17.32
C LEU A 55 3.23 -0.87 18.71
N GLY A 56 3.43 -2.07 19.27
CA GLY A 56 3.94 -2.27 20.63
C GLY A 56 2.87 -2.17 21.72
N GLU A 57 1.61 -1.92 21.36
CA GLU A 57 0.48 -1.95 22.28
C GLU A 57 -0.64 -2.84 21.72
N ALA A 58 -1.34 -2.37 20.70
CA ALA A 58 -2.44 -3.09 20.07
C ALA A 58 -1.98 -3.97 18.90
N LEU A 59 -0.81 -3.68 18.33
CA LEU A 59 -0.22 -4.41 17.21
C LEU A 59 1.18 -4.92 17.58
N GLY A 60 1.49 -6.16 17.19
CA GLY A 60 2.82 -6.74 17.29
C GLY A 60 3.71 -6.38 16.10
N VAL A 61 5.00 -6.75 16.18
CA VAL A 61 5.97 -6.52 15.08
C VAL A 61 5.55 -7.23 13.78
N GLU A 62 5.01 -8.44 13.88
CA GLU A 62 4.51 -9.19 12.72
C GLU A 62 3.32 -8.48 12.06
N ASP A 63 2.40 -7.94 12.85
CA ASP A 63 1.29 -7.13 12.34
C ASP A 63 1.80 -5.86 11.65
N GLY A 64 2.80 -5.19 12.23
CA GLY A 64 3.44 -4.02 11.63
C GLY A 64 4.12 -4.33 10.29
N ALA A 65 4.78 -5.48 10.19
CA ALA A 65 5.39 -5.95 8.95
C ALA A 65 4.32 -6.30 7.89
N ALA A 66 3.25 -6.97 8.29
CA ALA A 66 2.12 -7.29 7.41
C ALA A 66 1.40 -6.02 6.91
N ALA A 67 1.14 -5.07 7.82
CA ALA A 67 0.56 -3.77 7.49
C ALA A 67 1.43 -3.00 6.48
N SER A 68 2.75 -2.95 6.71
CA SER A 68 3.68 -2.26 5.83
C SER A 68 3.78 -2.92 4.44
N ARG A 69 3.61 -4.24 4.35
CA ARG A 69 3.59 -4.98 3.09
C ARG A 69 2.30 -4.73 2.28
N ALA A 70 1.21 -4.36 2.95
CA ALA A 70 -0.10 -4.12 2.33
C ALA A 70 -0.31 -2.66 1.87
N CYS A 71 0.57 -1.73 2.25
CA CYS A 71 0.61 -0.36 1.74
C CYS A 71 1.40 -0.25 0.43
#